data_AF-A0A7X7J2Z0-F1
#
_entry.id   AF-A0A7X7J2Z0-F1
#
_cell.length_a   1.000
_cell.length_b   1.000
_cell.length_c   1.000
_cell.angle_alpha   90.00
_cell.angle_beta   90.00
_cell.angle_gamma   90.00
#
_symmetry.space_group_name_H-M   'P 1'
#
loop_
_entity.id
_entity.type
_entity.pdbx_description
1 polymer ?
#
loop_
_entity_poly.entity_id
_entity_poly.type
_entity_poly.pdbx_seq_one_letter_code
_entity_poly.pdbx_strand_id
1 'polypeptide(L)'
;CQFFMIEYVLIPGVNDRHEHALELAEYLRPLKCVVNVIPYNPRHESPWRAPDEQTIKQFIAWLKEQRQVVKRRLTKGRENMAACGQLGNREIVRQRSSSVAQTAARTDLVGG
;
A
#
# COMPACT_ATOMS: atom_id res chain seq x y z
N CYS A 1 4.85 -28.03 14.13
CA CYS A 1 5.88 -27.14 13.52
C CYS A 1 5.23 -25.79 13.28
N GLN A 2 5.45 -24.81 14.16
CA GLN A 2 4.84 -23.48 14.05
C GLN A 2 5.65 -22.65 13.05
N PHE A 3 4.97 -22.05 12.08
CA PHE A 3 5.60 -21.22 11.05
C PHE A 3 5.30 -19.76 11.38
N PHE A 4 6.34 -18.97 11.62
CA PHE A 4 6.18 -17.57 12.02
C PHE A 4 6.32 -16.65 10.81
N MET A 5 5.56 -15.56 10.81
CA MET A 5 5.72 -14.49 9.82
C MET A 5 6.36 -13.30 10.51
N ILE A 6 7.44 -12.80 9.93
CA ILE A 6 8.13 -11.59 10.38
C ILE A 6 7.68 -10.46 9.47
N GLU A 7 7.01 -9.45 10.04
CA GLU A 7 6.63 -8.26 9.30
C GLU A 7 7.83 -7.30 9.19
N TYR A 8 8.15 -6.88 7.97
CA TYR A 8 9.24 -5.97 7.69
C TYR A 8 8.72 -4.76 6.92
N VAL A 9 8.60 -3.61 7.59
CA VAL A 9 8.18 -2.36 6.95
C VAL A 9 9.37 -1.75 6.21
N LEU A 10 9.28 -1.68 4.88
CA LEU A 10 10.36 -1.19 4.03
C LEU A 10 10.25 0.33 3.85
N ILE A 11 11.26 1.05 4.35
CA ILE A 11 11.34 2.51 4.38
C ILE A 11 12.60 2.96 3.61
N PRO A 12 12.43 3.74 2.52
CA PRO A 12 13.55 4.22 1.72
C PRO A 12 14.56 5.05 2.48
N GLY A 13 15.85 4.75 2.29
CA GLY A 13 16.96 5.45 2.93
C GLY A 13 17.14 5.12 4.42
N VAL A 14 16.28 4.26 4.99
CA VAL A 14 16.34 3.85 6.40
C VAL A 14 16.74 2.40 6.50
N ASN A 15 16.01 1.51 5.84
CA ASN A 15 16.20 0.06 5.99
C ASN A 15 16.08 -0.71 4.66
N ASP A 16 16.37 -0.07 3.52
CA ASP A 16 16.15 -0.61 2.18
C ASP A 16 17.43 -0.92 1.37
N ARG A 17 18.61 -0.79 1.98
CA ARG A 17 19.90 -1.13 1.36
C ARG A 17 20.14 -2.64 1.31
N HIS A 18 21.03 -3.05 0.41
CA HIS A 18 21.46 -4.44 0.26
C HIS A 18 21.98 -5.05 1.56
N GLU A 19 22.83 -4.31 2.29
CA GLU A 19 23.40 -4.71 3.58
C GLU A 19 22.30 -5.09 4.59
N HIS A 20 21.21 -4.32 4.66
CA HIS A 20 20.09 -4.62 5.58
C HIS A 20 19.37 -5.92 5.22
N ALA A 21 19.27 -6.27 3.93
CA ALA A 21 18.69 -7.55 3.51
C ALA A 21 19.58 -8.73 3.94
N LEU A 22 20.91 -8.58 3.83
CA LEU A 22 21.86 -9.59 4.29
C LEU A 22 21.78 -9.78 5.81
N GLU A 23 21.83 -8.68 6.57
CA GLU A 23 21.74 -8.69 8.03
C GLU A 23 20.41 -9.29 8.52
N LEU A 24 19.30 -8.96 7.85
CA LEU A 24 17.99 -9.54 8.16
C LEU A 24 17.98 -11.05 7.91
N ALA A 25 18.48 -11.51 6.77
CA ALA A 25 18.53 -12.94 6.46
C ALA A 25 19.45 -13.71 7.42
N GLU A 26 20.60 -13.12 7.79
CA GLU A 26 21.52 -13.64 8.79
C GLU A 26 20.84 -13.85 10.14
N TYR A 27 20.17 -12.79 10.62
CA TYR A 27 19.48 -12.77 11.90
C TYR A 27 18.34 -13.80 11.96
N LEU A 28 17.62 -13.97 10.84
CA LEU A 28 16.49 -14.88 10.75
C LEU A 28 16.89 -16.34 10.48
N ARG A 29 18.16 -16.64 10.16
CA ARG A 29 18.60 -17.99 9.79
C ARG A 29 18.22 -19.09 10.80
N PRO A 30 18.28 -18.87 12.14
CA PRO A 30 17.87 -19.90 13.10
C PRO A 30 16.36 -20.15 13.11
N LEU A 31 15.56 -19.24 12.55
CA LEU A 31 14.11 -19.24 12.58
C LEU A 31 13.53 -19.75 11.24
N LYS A 32 12.70 -20.78 11.31
CA LYS A 32 11.86 -21.18 10.17
C LYS A 32 10.70 -20.18 10.01
N CYS A 33 10.92 -19.12 9.25
CA CYS A 33 9.96 -18.03 9.09
C CYS A 33 9.78 -17.55 7.65
N VAL A 34 8.72 -16.79 7.43
CA VAL A 34 8.49 -16.01 6.20
C VAL A 34 8.62 -14.54 6.53
N VAL A 35 9.40 -13.82 5.73
CA VAL A 35 9.42 -12.36 5.78
C VAL A 35 8.27 -11.82 4.95
N ASN A 36 7.42 -11.01 5.56
CA ASN A 36 6.37 -10.27 4.87
C ASN A 36 6.82 -8.81 4.71
N VAL A 37 7.32 -8.47 3.53
CA VAL A 37 7.73 -7.11 3.19
C VAL A 37 6.50 -6.24 2.98
N ILE A 38 6.37 -5.20 3.79
CA ILE A 38 5.27 -4.24 3.77
C ILE A 38 5.83 -2.90 3.30
N PRO A 39 5.50 -2.44 2.08
CA PRO A 39 5.90 -1.12 1.62
C PRO A 39 5.39 -0.03 2.59
N TYR A 40 6.27 0.87 3.03
CA TYR A 40 5.86 1.96 3.90
C TYR A 40 4.77 2.83 3.25
N ASN A 41 3.74 3.17 4.01
CA ASN A 41 2.65 4.04 3.59
C ASN A 41 2.68 5.36 4.38
N PRO A 42 3.21 6.45 3.81
CA PRO A 42 3.32 7.73 4.50
C PRO A 42 1.96 8.27 4.94
N ARG A 43 1.94 8.93 6.10
CA ARG A 43 0.84 9.81 6.54
C ARG A 43 1.21 11.27 6.26
N HIS A 44 0.25 12.18 6.42
CA HIS A 44 0.34 13.61 6.06
C HIS A 44 1.56 14.37 6.66
N GLU A 45 2.20 13.81 7.69
CA GLU A 45 3.33 14.40 8.42
C GLU A 45 4.52 13.44 8.54
N SER A 46 4.55 12.38 7.73
CA SER A 46 5.64 11.40 7.78
C SER A 46 6.95 12.02 7.26
N PRO A 47 8.08 11.85 7.97
CA PRO A 47 9.39 12.26 7.46
C PRO A 47 9.90 11.32 6.35
N TRP A 48 9.27 10.15 6.17
CA TRP A 48 9.67 9.16 5.18
C TRP A 48 8.71 9.09 4.00
N ARG A 49 9.29 8.79 2.83
CA ARG A 49 8.56 8.54 1.58
C ARG A 49 8.17 7.08 1.45
N ALA A 50 7.19 6.79 0.58
CA ALA A 50 6.93 5.41 0.20
C ALA A 50 8.06 4.87 -0.69
N PRO A 51 8.42 3.58 -0.59
CA PRO A 51 9.34 2.97 -1.54
C PRO A 51 8.70 2.87 -2.93
N ASP A 52 9.53 3.04 -3.96
CA ASP A 52 9.12 2.75 -5.33
C ASP A 52 9.14 1.23 -5.61
N GLU A 53 8.54 0.85 -6.73
CA GLU A 53 8.39 -0.55 -7.12
C GLU A 53 9.74 -1.25 -7.32
N GLN A 54 10.74 -0.53 -7.83
CA GLN A 54 12.08 -1.06 -8.08
C GLN A 54 12.78 -1.37 -6.76
N THR A 55 12.74 -0.46 -5.79
CA THR A 55 13.29 -0.62 -4.45
C THR A 55 12.70 -1.86 -3.77
N ILE A 56 11.36 -2.02 -3.83
CA ILE A 56 10.69 -3.18 -3.24
C ILE A 56 11.12 -4.48 -3.92
N LYS A 57 11.12 -4.51 -5.26
CA LYS A 57 11.53 -5.70 -6.03
C LYS A 57 12.98 -6.07 -5.74
N GLN A 58 13.86 -5.08 -5.68
CA GLN A 58 15.27 -5.27 -5.45
C GLN A 58 15.53 -5.82 -4.03
N PHE A 59 14.89 -5.25 -3.01
CA PHE A 59 15.02 -5.74 -1.64
C PHE A 59 14.52 -7.18 -1.48
N ILE A 60 13.40 -7.51 -2.13
CA ILE A 60 12.87 -8.88 -2.15
C ILE A 60 13.83 -9.83 -2.89
N ALA A 61 14.45 -9.39 -3.99
CA ALA A 61 15.41 -10.20 -4.72
C ALA A 61 16.62 -10.56 -3.84
N TRP A 62 17.19 -9.59 -3.12
CA TRP A 62 18.30 -9.81 -2.21
C TRP A 62 17.97 -10.78 -1.08
N LEU A 63 16.79 -10.68 -0.46
CA LEU A 63 16.36 -11.66 0.54
C LEU A 63 16.22 -13.07 -0.05
N LYS A 64 15.70 -13.18 -1.29
CA LYS A 64 15.58 -14.47 -1.99
C LYS A 64 16.93 -15.08 -2.34
N GLU A 65 17.93 -14.26 -2.70
CA GLU A 65 19.31 -14.69 -2.94
C GLU A 65 19.91 -15.33 -1.68
N GLN A 66 19.53 -14.84 -0.49
CA GLN A 66 19.87 -15.43 0.80
C GLN A 66 18.99 -16.63 1.20
N ARG A 67 18.21 -17.19 0.26
CA ARG A 67 17.27 -18.31 0.46
C ARG A 67 16.15 -18.03 1.48
N GLN A 68 15.90 -16.77 1.83
CA GLN A 68 14.79 -16.39 2.70
C GLN A 68 13.47 -16.53 1.95
N VAL A 69 12.45 -17.12 2.60
CA VAL A 69 11.09 -17.14 2.06
C VAL A 69 10.45 -15.77 2.30
N VAL A 70 10.03 -15.11 1.22
CA VAL A 70 9.52 -13.74 1.27
C VAL A 70 8.16 -13.64 0.60
N LYS A 71 7.26 -12.90 1.23
CA LYS A 71 6.01 -12.39 0.64
C LYS A 71 6.06 -10.87 0.61
N ARG A 72 5.35 -10.28 -0.32
CA ARG A 72 5.06 -8.84 -0.33
C ARG A 72 3.60 -8.64 0.01
N ARG A 73 3.32 -7.72 0.94
CA ARG A 73 1.97 -7.25 1.18
C ARG A 73 1.61 -6.21 0.11
N LEU A 74 0.61 -6.52 -0.71
CA LEU A 74 0.02 -5.55 -1.63
C LEU A 74 -0.91 -4.64 -0.83
N THR A 75 -0.62 -3.34 -0.83
CA THR A 75 -1.56 -2.32 -0.35
C THR A 75 -2.74 -2.25 -1.31
N LYS A 76 -3.91 -2.74 -0.87
CA LYS A 76 -5.17 -2.54 -1.58
C LYS A 76 -5.36 -1.04 -1.83
N GLY A 77 -5.39 -0.62 -3.10
CA GLY A 77 -5.71 0.76 -3.49
C GLY A 77 -4.64 1.54 -4.28
N ARG A 78 -3.39 1.08 -4.40
CA ARG A 78 -2.40 1.76 -5.26
C ARG A 78 -2.44 1.33 -6.73
N GLU A 79 -2.84 0.09 -7.00
CA GLU A 79 -3.00 -0.43 -8.36
C GLU A 79 -4.39 -0.11 -8.95
N ASN A 80 -5.35 0.29 -8.10
CA ASN A 80 -6.78 0.46 -8.46
C ASN A 80 -7.29 1.92 -8.47
N MET A 81 -6.42 2.93 -8.48
CA MET A 81 -6.84 4.28 -8.91
C MET A 81 -7.15 4.35 -10.43
N ALA A 82 -7.08 3.21 -11.13
CA ALA A 82 -7.56 3.02 -12.49
C ALA A 82 -8.74 2.02 -12.62
N ALA A 83 -9.26 1.46 -11.53
CA ALA A 83 -10.45 0.60 -11.59
C ALA A 83 -11.43 0.91 -10.46
N CYS A 84 -12.52 1.56 -10.86
CA CYS A 84 -13.83 1.76 -10.23
C CYS A 84 -14.03 1.32 -8.77
N GLY A 85 -14.45 2.28 -7.93
CA GLY A 85 -15.26 1.99 -6.73
C GLY A 85 -14.73 2.63 -5.44
N GLN A 86 -15.08 3.91 -5.24
CA GLN A 86 -15.30 4.57 -3.95
C GLN A 86 -14.27 4.34 -2.83
N LEU A 87 -13.47 5.38 -2.53
CA LEU A 87 -13.51 6.14 -1.27
C LEU A 87 -12.29 7.08 -1.23
N GLY A 88 -12.53 8.38 -1.40
CA GLY A 88 -11.45 9.36 -1.22
C GLY A 88 -11.64 10.68 -1.94
N ASN A 89 -12.83 11.28 -1.97
CA ASN A 89 -12.90 12.73 -2.08
C ASN A 89 -14.22 13.28 -1.54
N ARG A 90 -14.19 13.87 -0.33
CA ARG A 90 -15.37 14.54 0.27
C ARG A 90 -15.84 15.74 -0.57
N GLU A 91 -14.97 16.32 -1.40
CA GLU A 91 -15.33 17.43 -2.29
C GLU A 91 -16.16 16.98 -3.51
N ILE A 92 -15.87 15.82 -4.10
CA ILE A 92 -16.63 15.29 -5.25
C ILE A 92 -18.06 14.93 -4.85
N VAL A 93 -18.26 14.44 -3.61
CA VAL A 93 -19.59 14.15 -3.06
C VAL A 93 -20.44 15.42 -2.90
N ARG A 94 -19.80 16.56 -2.60
CA ARG A 94 -20.50 17.85 -2.39
C ARG A 94 -20.99 18.47 -3.70
N GLN A 95 -20.26 18.31 -4.80
CA GLN A 95 -20.66 18.86 -6.11
C GLN A 95 -21.84 18.10 -6.74
N ARG A 96 -21.94 16.78 -6.50
CA ARG A 96 -23.07 15.97 -7.02
C ARG A 96 -24.38 16.22 -6.27
N SER A 97 -24.31 16.56 -4.99
CA SER A 97 -25.51 16.84 -4.19
C SER A 97 -26.14 18.19 -4.51
N SER A 98 -25.36 19.18 -5.00
CA SER A 98 -25.89 20.48 -5.45
C SER A 98 -26.57 20.44 -6.82
N SER A 99 -26.13 19.58 -7.76
CA SER A 99 -26.73 19.51 -9.10
C SER A 99 -28.05 18.72 -9.14
N VAL A 100 -28.19 17.68 -8.30
CA VAL A 100 -29.42 16.87 -8.24
C VAL A 100 -30.56 17.64 -7.57
N ALA A 101 -30.25 18.50 -6.59
CA ALA A 101 -31.25 19.32 -5.90
C ALA A 101 -31.91 20.39 -6.80
N GLN A 102 -31.27 20.81 -7.91
CA GLN A 102 -31.85 21.81 -8.82
C GLN A 102 -32.73 21.21 -9.93
N THR A 103 -32.51 19.95 -10.32
CA THR A 103 -33.33 19.30 -11.36
C THR A 103 -34.68 18.83 -10.84
N ALA A 104 -34.79 18.50 -9.54
CA ALA A 104 -36.05 18.03 -8.94
C ALA A 104 -37.11 19.14 -8.77
N ALA A 105 -36.76 20.42 -8.89
CA ALA A 105 -37.68 21.54 -8.69
C ALA A 105 -38.41 22.01 -9.96
N ARG A 106 -38.29 21.29 -11.09
CA ARG A 106 -38.85 21.71 -12.39
C ARG A 106 -39.97 20.83 -12.95
N THR A 107 -40.35 19.74 -12.28
CA THR A 107 -41.29 18.75 -12.86
C THR A 107 -42.73 18.83 -12.34
N ASP A 108 -43.08 19.86 -11.55
CA ASP A 108 -44.41 19.97 -10.93
C ASP A 108 -45.35 21.01 -11.59
N LEU A 109 -45.12 21.43 -12.85
CA LEU A 109 -45.94 22.46 -13.53
C LEU A 109 -46.43 22.12 -14.94
N VAL A 110 -46.71 20.85 -15.27
CA VAL A 110 -47.54 20.53 -16.44
C VAL A 110 -48.48 19.37 -16.12
N GLY A 111 -49.41 19.63 -15.20
CA GLY A 111 -50.70 18.93 -15.13
C GLY A 111 -51.76 19.90 -15.64
N GLY A 112 -52.41 19.56 -16.75
CA GLY A 112 -53.45 20.32 -17.43
C GLY A 112 -53.80 19.71 -18.75
#